data_AF-A0AAJ0PWM1-F1
#
_entry.id   AF-A0AAJ0PWM1-F1
#
_cell.length_a   1.000
_cell.length_b   1.000
_cell.length_c   1.000
_cell.angle_alpha   90.00
_cell.angle_beta   90.00
_cell.angle_gamma   90.00
#
_symmetry.space_group_name_H-M   'P 1'
#
loop_
_entity.id
_entity.type
_entity.pdbx_description
1 polymer ?
#
loop_
_entity_poly.entity_id
_entity_poly.type
_entity_poly.pdbx_seq_one_letter_code
_entity_poly.pdbx_strand_id
1 'polypeptide(L)'
;MPGPAFAARRSLLAAGLGTALSSLSPLPCCAAPANAARGGTRGTVALPGLADAPAVETPRSRRIDVSIAGQRRRIFVALPPPPAPPAGHPVLYALDGNAAFHLFAQLARNHAARPGVDPADVPAIVALGYATDASYDMQARAADYTLAPLAGEAAAPAPIPCSAHDAHASEGNADDRANDADALPSAGAIRTGADRFLDFVEHDLQPWLAGQFAVDARRQTLFGHSYGGLLTLYAMLTRTHVFRRYVAASPSIWWGDRALVPFRDRFVERTAALDTPVDLLVTVGSLEEGAPNPDPERARRQQARKQVSSAREFVHGVQPVRGLHAECRVIAGEDHGSVVLPSAALAVRIASAPETSTAPATAASDGSRG
;
A
#
# COMPACT_ATOMS: atom_id res chain seq x y z
N MET A 1 13.95 11.04 45.90
CA MET A 1 15.28 10.39 45.93
C MET A 1 15.53 9.78 44.54
N PRO A 2 16.36 10.41 43.70
CA PRO A 2 16.56 10.03 42.30
C PRO A 2 17.63 8.93 42.13
N GLY A 3 17.47 8.12 41.07
CA GLY A 3 18.42 7.08 40.64
C GLY A 3 19.59 7.62 39.81
N PRO A 4 20.65 6.82 39.59
CA PRO A 4 21.98 7.33 39.26
C PRO A 4 22.18 7.69 37.79
N ALA A 5 23.15 8.59 37.62
CA ALA A 5 23.50 9.38 36.46
C ALA A 5 24.27 8.64 35.37
N PHE A 6 24.10 9.16 34.14
CA PHE A 6 25.00 9.01 33.00
C PHE A 6 26.44 9.43 33.34
N ALA A 7 27.41 8.57 33.04
CA ALA A 7 28.83 8.92 33.04
C ALA A 7 29.34 9.04 31.61
N ALA A 8 29.57 10.28 31.19
CA ALA A 8 30.36 10.62 30.01
C ALA A 8 31.86 10.41 30.30
N ARG A 9 32.61 9.90 29.33
CA ARG A 9 34.07 10.06 29.29
C ARG A 9 34.49 10.79 28.03
N ARG A 10 34.77 12.08 28.20
CA ARG A 10 35.67 12.88 27.38
C ARG A 10 37.10 12.61 27.84
N SER A 11 38.02 12.41 26.92
CA SER A 11 39.44 12.68 27.13
C SER A 11 39.94 13.57 25.99
N LEU A 12 40.45 14.73 26.39
CA LEU A 12 41.11 15.77 25.61
C LEU A 12 42.62 15.52 25.53
N LEU A 13 43.27 16.02 24.45
CA LEU A 13 44.48 16.86 24.38
C LEU A 13 45.08 16.66 22.96
N ALA A 14 45.08 17.67 22.07
CA ALA A 14 46.00 18.83 21.98
C ALA A 14 47.47 18.39 21.78
N ALA A 15 48.31 18.92 20.90
CA ALA A 15 48.29 20.01 19.92
C ALA A 15 49.52 19.79 18.98
N GLY A 16 49.61 20.49 17.85
CA GLY A 16 50.86 20.60 17.11
C GLY A 16 50.71 21.10 15.67
N LEU A 17 50.94 22.40 15.47
CA LEU A 17 51.18 23.00 14.15
C LEU A 17 52.49 22.44 13.56
N GLY A 18 52.51 22.20 12.24
CA GLY A 18 53.74 21.93 11.50
C GLY A 18 53.49 21.77 10.00
N THR A 19 53.64 22.86 9.26
CA THR A 19 53.72 22.88 7.80
C THR A 19 54.98 22.17 7.31
N ALA A 20 54.85 21.23 6.36
CA ALA A 20 55.89 20.93 5.36
C ALA A 20 55.29 20.19 4.16
N LEU A 21 55.38 20.81 2.97
CA LEU A 21 55.24 20.14 1.69
C LEU A 21 56.34 19.07 1.55
N SER A 22 56.03 17.91 0.94
CA SER A 22 56.73 17.39 -0.25
C SER A 22 56.40 15.91 -0.56
N SER A 23 56.12 15.68 -1.85
CA SER A 23 56.41 14.51 -2.69
C SER A 23 55.88 13.11 -2.33
N LEU A 24 55.08 12.59 -3.28
CA LEU A 24 54.66 11.19 -3.44
C LEU A 24 55.84 10.21 -3.64
N SER A 25 55.75 9.02 -3.04
CA SER A 25 56.12 7.73 -3.66
C SER A 25 55.46 6.56 -2.90
N PRO A 26 54.95 5.50 -3.59
CA PRO A 26 54.12 4.46 -2.97
C PRO A 26 54.95 3.27 -2.47
N LEU A 27 54.45 2.61 -1.42
CA LEU A 27 54.93 1.33 -0.90
C LEU A 27 53.71 0.46 -0.51
N PRO A 28 53.83 -0.88 -0.46
CA PRO A 28 53.09 -1.77 -1.35
C PRO A 28 51.80 -2.35 -0.75
N CYS A 29 50.85 -2.66 -1.65
CA CYS A 29 49.64 -3.42 -1.38
C CYS A 29 49.92 -4.74 -0.66
N CYS A 30 49.03 -5.05 0.29
CA CYS A 30 48.89 -6.36 0.92
C CYS A 30 48.75 -7.47 -0.16
N ALA A 31 49.64 -8.45 -0.11
CA ALA A 31 49.53 -9.65 -0.92
C ALA A 31 48.37 -10.53 -0.43
N ALA A 32 47.49 -10.93 -1.35
CA ALA A 32 46.47 -11.95 -1.10
C ALA A 32 47.12 -13.34 -0.92
N PRO A 33 46.53 -14.25 -0.11
CA PRO A 33 47.08 -15.57 0.09
C PRO A 33 47.05 -16.37 -1.22
N ALA A 34 48.18 -17.02 -1.54
CA ALA A 34 48.31 -17.92 -2.67
C ALA A 34 47.40 -19.14 -2.47
N ASN A 35 46.30 -19.21 -3.22
CA ASN A 35 45.48 -20.42 -3.32
C ASN A 35 46.27 -21.46 -4.12
N ALA A 36 46.82 -22.44 -3.41
CA ALA A 36 47.42 -23.63 -4.02
C ALA A 36 46.36 -24.34 -4.88
N ALA A 37 46.64 -24.42 -6.18
CA ALA A 37 45.80 -25.06 -7.18
C ALA A 37 45.64 -26.55 -6.85
N ARG A 38 44.47 -26.94 -6.33
CA ARG A 38 43.97 -28.32 -6.52
C ARG A 38 43.49 -28.42 -7.96
N GLY A 39 44.31 -29.07 -8.78
CA GLY A 39 44.01 -29.41 -10.17
C GLY A 39 42.81 -30.34 -10.29
N GLY A 40 41.63 -29.75 -10.37
CA GLY A 40 40.50 -30.33 -11.07
C GLY A 40 40.23 -29.43 -12.26
N THR A 41 40.38 -29.94 -13.48
CA THR A 41 39.93 -29.27 -14.70
C THR A 41 38.41 -29.14 -14.62
N ARG A 42 37.90 -28.08 -13.98
CA ARG A 42 36.51 -27.68 -14.17
C ARG A 42 36.38 -27.33 -15.64
N GLY A 43 35.77 -28.24 -16.41
CA GLY A 43 35.42 -27.98 -17.80
C GLY A 43 34.73 -26.62 -17.88
N THR A 44 35.17 -25.79 -18.83
CA THR A 44 34.54 -24.51 -19.11
C THR A 44 33.10 -24.77 -19.52
N VAL A 45 32.14 -24.45 -18.64
CA VAL A 45 30.72 -24.52 -18.96
C VAL A 45 30.39 -23.33 -19.86
N ALA A 46 30.05 -23.60 -21.12
CA ALA A 46 29.52 -22.57 -22.01
C ALA A 46 28.09 -22.22 -21.58
N LEU A 47 27.87 -20.98 -21.16
CA LEU A 47 26.54 -20.47 -20.83
C LEU A 47 25.85 -19.95 -22.10
N PRO A 48 24.53 -20.18 -22.28
CA PRO A 48 23.79 -19.65 -23.42
C PRO A 48 23.72 -18.11 -23.37
N GLY A 49 23.55 -17.49 -24.54
CA GLY A 49 23.38 -16.04 -24.67
C GLY A 49 22.03 -15.57 -24.11
N LEU A 50 22.00 -14.40 -23.48
CA LEU A 50 20.79 -13.83 -22.88
C LEU A 50 19.75 -13.39 -23.93
N ALA A 51 20.17 -13.06 -25.14
CA ALA A 51 19.28 -12.56 -26.20
C ALA A 51 18.21 -13.58 -26.62
N ASP A 52 18.53 -14.87 -26.56
CA ASP A 52 17.63 -15.97 -26.92
C ASP A 52 16.99 -16.65 -25.70
N ALA A 53 17.31 -16.17 -24.49
CA ALA A 53 16.77 -16.73 -23.26
C ALA A 53 15.27 -16.38 -23.15
N PRO A 54 14.42 -17.33 -22.72
CA PRO A 54 13.01 -17.06 -22.50
C PRO A 54 12.83 -15.96 -21.45
N ALA A 55 11.85 -15.09 -21.66
CA ALA A 55 11.49 -14.07 -20.69
C ALA A 55 11.06 -14.71 -19.36
N VAL A 56 11.37 -14.04 -18.25
CA VAL A 56 10.88 -14.46 -16.94
C VAL A 56 9.39 -14.18 -16.87
N GLU A 57 8.60 -15.25 -16.72
CA GLU A 57 7.16 -15.15 -16.54
C GLU A 57 6.76 -15.43 -15.09
N THR A 58 5.70 -14.77 -14.62
CA THR A 58 5.04 -15.14 -13.36
C THR A 58 4.09 -16.32 -13.63
N PRO A 59 4.32 -17.52 -13.07
CA PRO A 59 3.51 -18.67 -13.44
C PRO A 59 2.05 -18.51 -13.03
N ARG A 60 1.15 -19.06 -13.85
CA ARG A 60 -0.32 -18.96 -13.66
C ARG A 60 -0.84 -17.52 -13.59
N SER A 61 -0.14 -16.59 -14.23
CA SER A 61 -0.61 -15.23 -14.42
C SER A 61 -1.22 -15.00 -15.79
N ARG A 62 -2.18 -14.07 -15.87
CA ARG A 62 -2.79 -13.56 -17.10
C ARG A 62 -2.96 -12.04 -16.97
N ARG A 63 -3.03 -11.36 -18.10
CA ARG A 63 -3.45 -9.96 -18.19
C ARG A 63 -4.53 -9.80 -19.25
N ILE A 64 -5.48 -8.90 -19.01
CA ILE A 64 -6.47 -8.47 -19.99
C ILE A 64 -6.60 -6.95 -19.95
N ASP A 65 -6.87 -6.36 -21.11
CA ASP A 65 -7.18 -4.94 -21.23
C ASP A 65 -8.69 -4.79 -21.44
N VAL A 66 -9.29 -3.85 -20.73
CA VAL A 66 -10.73 -3.57 -20.77
C VAL A 66 -10.96 -2.06 -20.89
N SER A 67 -12.03 -1.65 -21.56
CA SER A 67 -12.41 -0.25 -21.66
C SER A 67 -13.65 0.00 -20.81
N ILE A 68 -13.54 0.83 -19.78
CA ILE A 68 -14.64 1.13 -18.86
C ILE A 68 -14.85 2.64 -18.82
N ALA A 69 -16.03 3.06 -19.28
CA ALA A 69 -16.45 4.46 -19.41
C ALA A 69 -15.38 5.36 -20.07
N GLY A 70 -14.81 4.88 -21.17
CA GLY A 70 -13.83 5.61 -21.99
C GLY A 70 -12.38 5.55 -21.50
N GLN A 71 -12.08 4.84 -20.41
CA GLN A 71 -10.71 4.64 -19.94
C GLN A 71 -10.27 3.19 -20.10
N ARG A 72 -9.07 2.99 -20.65
CA ARG A 72 -8.45 1.67 -20.81
C ARG A 72 -7.77 1.24 -19.53
N ARG A 73 -8.32 0.21 -18.88
CA ARG A 73 -7.75 -0.43 -17.70
C ARG A 73 -7.10 -1.76 -18.07
N ARG A 74 -6.15 -2.19 -17.26
CA ARG A 74 -5.50 -3.49 -17.35
C ARG A 74 -5.74 -4.26 -16.07
N ILE A 75 -6.28 -5.47 -16.19
CA ILE A 75 -6.51 -6.38 -15.08
C ILE A 75 -5.45 -7.47 -15.17
N PHE A 76 -4.69 -7.65 -14.10
CA PHE A 76 -3.74 -8.75 -13.94
C PHE A 76 -4.32 -9.77 -12.96
N VAL A 77 -4.21 -11.05 -13.27
CA VAL A 77 -4.71 -12.14 -12.42
C VAL A 77 -3.60 -13.16 -12.23
N ALA A 78 -3.33 -13.57 -10.98
CA ALA A 78 -2.49 -14.73 -10.66
C ALA A 78 -3.29 -15.71 -9.80
N LEU A 79 -3.41 -16.96 -10.26
CA LEU A 79 -4.18 -17.98 -9.56
C LEU A 79 -3.28 -18.85 -8.65
N PRO A 80 -3.74 -19.21 -7.43
CA PRO A 80 -3.03 -20.13 -6.54
C PRO A 80 -2.94 -21.54 -7.15
N PRO A 81 -2.01 -22.39 -6.68
CA PRO A 81 -1.91 -23.80 -7.09
C PRO A 81 -3.25 -24.56 -6.97
N PRO A 82 -3.54 -25.56 -7.83
CA PRO A 82 -4.76 -26.35 -7.73
C PRO A 82 -4.64 -27.41 -6.61
N PRO A 83 -5.76 -28.03 -6.17
CA PRO A 83 -7.13 -27.76 -6.58
C PRO A 83 -7.71 -26.48 -5.97
N ALA A 84 -8.78 -25.95 -6.59
CA ALA A 84 -9.53 -24.85 -5.98
C ALA A 84 -10.26 -25.35 -4.71
N PRO A 85 -10.35 -24.54 -3.64
CA PRO A 85 -11.13 -24.88 -2.46
C PRO A 85 -12.62 -25.01 -2.80
N PRO A 86 -13.40 -25.85 -2.10
CA PRO A 86 -14.84 -25.96 -2.33
C PRO A 86 -15.60 -24.63 -2.19
N ALA A 87 -15.16 -23.75 -1.28
CA ALA A 87 -15.72 -22.42 -1.08
C ALA A 87 -15.22 -21.37 -2.10
N GLY A 88 -14.28 -21.75 -2.97
CA GLY A 88 -13.52 -20.84 -3.83
C GLY A 88 -12.25 -20.30 -3.18
N HIS A 89 -11.42 -19.63 -3.99
CA HIS A 89 -10.20 -18.98 -3.51
C HIS A 89 -10.54 -17.65 -2.81
N PRO A 90 -9.84 -17.32 -1.71
CA PRO A 90 -9.76 -15.94 -1.23
C PRO A 90 -9.23 -15.04 -2.35
N VAL A 91 -9.58 -13.76 -2.36
CA VAL A 91 -9.12 -12.83 -3.40
C VAL A 91 -8.52 -11.58 -2.78
N LEU A 92 -7.32 -11.22 -3.22
CA LEU A 92 -6.67 -9.96 -2.88
C LEU A 92 -6.66 -9.06 -4.12
N TYR A 93 -7.43 -7.98 -4.03
CA TYR A 93 -7.48 -6.90 -5.01
C TYR A 93 -6.39 -5.88 -4.70
N ALA A 94 -5.44 -5.69 -5.61
CA ALA A 94 -4.35 -4.72 -5.45
C ALA A 94 -4.51 -3.58 -6.46
N LEU A 95 -4.65 -2.36 -5.96
CA LEU A 95 -4.61 -1.15 -6.78
C LEU A 95 -3.20 -0.88 -7.30
N ASP A 96 -3.09 -0.04 -8.34
CA ASP A 96 -1.82 0.29 -9.01
C ASP A 96 -1.12 -0.97 -9.58
N GLY A 97 -1.89 -1.82 -10.27
CA GLY A 97 -1.48 -3.15 -10.67
C GLY A 97 -0.22 -3.23 -11.54
N ASN A 98 0.08 -2.20 -12.34
CA ASN A 98 1.33 -2.12 -13.11
C ASN A 98 2.58 -2.14 -12.21
N ALA A 99 2.52 -1.50 -11.03
CA ALA A 99 3.60 -1.51 -10.04
C ALA A 99 3.48 -2.67 -9.04
N ALA A 100 2.25 -3.09 -8.72
CA ALA A 100 2.00 -3.99 -7.61
C ALA A 100 1.94 -5.48 -8.01
N PHE A 101 1.53 -5.83 -9.23
CA PHE A 101 1.13 -7.20 -9.56
C PHE A 101 2.21 -8.25 -9.31
N HIS A 102 3.41 -8.05 -9.86
CA HIS A 102 4.48 -9.03 -9.74
C HIS A 102 4.95 -9.22 -8.30
N LEU A 103 4.93 -8.14 -7.50
CA LEU A 103 5.22 -8.20 -6.07
C LEU A 103 4.21 -9.10 -5.34
N PHE A 104 2.91 -8.83 -5.50
CA PHE A 104 1.87 -9.61 -4.83
C PHE A 104 1.83 -11.07 -5.30
N ALA A 105 1.95 -11.32 -6.60
CA ALA A 105 1.97 -12.67 -7.14
C ALA A 105 3.15 -13.48 -6.59
N GLN A 106 4.34 -12.89 -6.48
CA GLN A 106 5.50 -13.56 -5.90
C GLN A 106 5.37 -13.75 -4.39
N LEU A 107 4.83 -12.77 -3.65
CA LEU A 107 4.58 -12.90 -2.22
C LEU A 107 3.56 -14.00 -1.91
N ALA A 108 2.49 -14.12 -2.68
CA ALA A 108 1.50 -15.20 -2.54
C ALA A 108 2.11 -16.58 -2.79
N ARG A 109 2.95 -16.72 -3.82
CA ARG A 109 3.71 -17.96 -4.10
C ARG A 109 4.66 -18.32 -2.97
N ASN A 110 5.42 -17.34 -2.48
CA ASN A 110 6.33 -17.54 -1.36
C ASN A 110 5.58 -17.91 -0.09
N HIS A 111 4.39 -17.35 0.13
CA HIS A 111 3.53 -17.67 1.26
C HIS A 111 2.99 -19.10 1.16
N ALA A 112 2.51 -19.51 -0.01
CA ALA A 112 2.04 -20.87 -0.27
C ALA A 112 3.10 -21.95 -0.02
N ALA A 113 4.38 -21.62 -0.22
CA ALA A 113 5.50 -22.53 -0.01
C ALA A 113 5.95 -22.64 1.47
N ARG A 114 5.35 -21.88 2.39
CA ARG A 114 5.74 -21.92 3.81
C ARG A 114 5.16 -23.17 4.49
N PRO A 115 5.92 -23.81 5.39
CA PRO A 115 5.39 -24.88 6.23
C PRO A 115 4.15 -24.42 7.02
N GLY A 116 3.10 -25.24 7.01
CA GLY A 116 1.87 -24.97 7.76
C GLY A 116 0.87 -24.02 7.09
N VAL A 117 1.15 -23.54 5.88
CA VAL A 117 0.15 -22.80 5.08
C VAL A 117 -0.63 -23.79 4.23
N ASP A 118 -1.95 -23.79 4.34
CA ASP A 118 -2.82 -24.52 3.43
C ASP A 118 -2.86 -23.78 2.07
N PRO A 119 -2.49 -24.42 0.95
CA PRO A 119 -2.62 -23.82 -0.37
C PRO A 119 -4.05 -23.34 -0.70
N ALA A 120 -5.07 -23.94 -0.08
CA ALA A 120 -6.46 -23.54 -0.22
C ALA A 120 -6.76 -22.13 0.34
N ASP A 121 -5.99 -21.71 1.35
CA ASP A 121 -6.12 -20.40 1.97
C ASP A 121 -5.37 -19.30 1.23
N VAL A 122 -4.50 -19.64 0.28
CA VAL A 122 -3.71 -18.66 -0.46
C VAL A 122 -4.62 -17.89 -1.43
N PRO A 123 -4.58 -16.54 -1.41
CA PRO A 123 -5.47 -15.75 -2.25
C PRO A 123 -5.07 -15.77 -3.73
N ALA A 124 -6.07 -15.76 -4.61
CA ALA A 124 -5.88 -15.27 -5.96
C ALA A 124 -5.54 -13.78 -5.92
N ILE A 125 -4.55 -13.36 -6.70
CA ILE A 125 -4.15 -11.96 -6.81
C ILE A 125 -4.84 -11.37 -8.04
N VAL A 126 -5.61 -10.31 -7.82
CA VAL A 126 -6.24 -9.51 -8.88
C VAL A 126 -5.70 -8.09 -8.76
N ALA A 127 -4.90 -7.64 -9.71
CA ALA A 127 -4.34 -6.29 -9.67
C ALA A 127 -4.96 -5.40 -10.75
N LEU A 128 -5.34 -4.18 -10.36
CA LEU A 128 -6.04 -3.21 -11.21
C LEU A 128 -5.10 -2.08 -11.59
N GLY A 129 -4.82 -1.96 -12.89
CA GLY A 129 -3.93 -0.97 -13.45
C GLY A 129 -4.46 -0.39 -14.75
N TYR A 130 -3.54 0.13 -15.55
CA TYR A 130 -3.83 0.86 -16.78
C TYR A 130 -3.12 0.20 -17.97
N ALA A 131 -3.68 0.37 -19.16
CA ALA A 131 -3.14 -0.22 -20.40
C ALA A 131 -1.89 0.55 -20.90
N THR A 132 -0.85 0.57 -20.08
CA THR A 132 0.46 1.20 -20.30
C THR A 132 1.57 0.27 -19.82
N ASP A 133 2.80 0.53 -20.28
CA ASP A 133 4.01 -0.16 -19.81
C ASP A 133 4.70 0.60 -18.66
N ALA A 134 4.25 1.82 -18.35
CA ALA A 134 4.72 2.55 -17.17
C ALA A 134 4.23 1.91 -15.87
N SER A 135 5.00 2.08 -14.78
CA SER A 135 4.61 1.61 -13.45
C SER A 135 3.36 2.31 -12.91
N TYR A 136 3.14 3.57 -13.29
CA TYR A 136 1.98 4.36 -12.88
C TYR A 136 1.48 5.22 -14.04
N ASP A 137 0.15 5.30 -14.18
CA ASP A 137 -0.51 6.37 -14.92
C ASP A 137 -1.03 7.38 -13.91
N MET A 138 -0.27 8.45 -13.68
CA MET A 138 -0.56 9.42 -12.61
C MET A 138 -1.87 10.17 -12.82
N GLN A 139 -2.24 10.42 -14.07
CA GLN A 139 -3.48 11.11 -14.39
C GLN A 139 -4.69 10.19 -14.20
N ALA A 140 -4.63 8.98 -14.76
CA ALA A 140 -5.73 8.02 -14.64
C ALA A 140 -5.96 7.61 -13.19
N ARG A 141 -4.91 7.36 -12.41
CA ARG A 141 -5.05 7.03 -10.99
C ARG A 141 -5.52 8.19 -10.12
N ALA A 142 -5.14 9.43 -10.45
CA ALA A 142 -5.69 10.59 -9.74
C ALA A 142 -7.20 10.71 -10.02
N ALA A 143 -7.63 10.48 -11.27
CA ALA A 143 -9.04 10.45 -11.61
C ALA A 143 -9.78 9.30 -10.89
N ASP A 144 -9.22 8.10 -10.85
CA ASP A 144 -9.90 6.91 -10.29
C ASP A 144 -9.87 6.86 -8.75
N TYR A 145 -8.84 7.39 -8.08
CA TYR A 145 -8.64 7.14 -6.64
C TYR A 145 -8.93 8.33 -5.73
N THR A 146 -9.22 9.51 -6.30
CA THR A 146 -9.46 10.72 -5.50
C THR A 146 -10.94 11.06 -5.42
N LEU A 147 -11.28 11.84 -4.39
CA LEU A 147 -12.65 12.29 -4.12
C LEU A 147 -12.99 13.56 -4.91
N ALA A 148 -12.27 13.81 -6.00
CA ALA A 148 -12.52 14.94 -6.87
C ALA A 148 -13.89 14.75 -7.57
N PRO A 149 -14.73 15.79 -7.61
CA PRO A 149 -15.94 15.82 -8.42
C PRO A 149 -15.67 15.45 -9.89
N LEU A 150 -16.56 14.68 -10.51
CA LEU A 150 -16.52 14.46 -11.96
C LEU A 150 -16.84 15.78 -12.69
N ALA A 151 -16.18 16.01 -13.83
CA ALA A 151 -16.34 17.24 -14.61
C ALA A 151 -17.83 17.53 -14.92
N GLY A 152 -18.30 18.73 -14.53
CA GLY A 152 -19.71 19.13 -14.60
C GLY A 152 -20.38 19.32 -13.23
N GLU A 153 -19.73 18.88 -12.15
CA GLU A 153 -20.16 19.09 -10.77
C GLU A 153 -19.03 19.83 -10.02
N ALA A 154 -19.35 20.91 -9.29
CA ALA A 154 -18.39 21.95 -8.87
C ALA A 154 -17.15 21.40 -8.11
N ALA A 155 -15.97 21.90 -8.47
CA ALA A 155 -14.65 21.33 -8.21
C ALA A 155 -14.10 21.50 -6.78
N ALA A 156 -13.38 20.49 -6.29
CA ALA A 156 -12.46 20.59 -5.17
C ALA A 156 -11.13 21.23 -5.62
N PRO A 157 -10.37 21.88 -4.70
CA PRO A 157 -9.11 22.55 -5.04
C PRO A 157 -8.08 21.59 -5.66
N ALA A 158 -7.24 22.14 -6.55
CA ALA A 158 -6.28 21.39 -7.33
C ALA A 158 -5.37 20.50 -6.45
N PRO A 159 -5.11 19.24 -6.83
CA PRO A 159 -4.23 18.36 -6.07
C PRO A 159 -2.82 18.94 -6.02
N ILE A 160 -2.17 18.88 -4.85
CA ILE A 160 -0.72 19.10 -4.73
C ILE A 160 -0.04 18.04 -5.60
N PRO A 161 0.72 18.40 -6.64
CA PRO A 161 1.34 17.43 -7.52
C PRO A 161 2.26 16.51 -6.72
N CYS A 162 2.00 15.20 -6.81
CA CYS A 162 2.96 14.20 -6.42
C CYS A 162 4.05 14.20 -7.50
N SER A 163 5.24 14.69 -7.17
CA SER A 163 6.36 14.70 -8.09
C SER A 163 6.68 13.28 -8.59
N ALA A 164 6.30 12.98 -9.83
CA ALA A 164 7.23 12.28 -10.71
C ALA A 164 8.43 13.23 -10.82
N HIS A 165 9.64 12.82 -10.39
CA HIS A 165 10.77 13.76 -10.36
C HIS A 165 10.94 14.42 -11.74
N ASP A 166 11.01 15.74 -11.72
CA ASP A 166 11.36 16.65 -12.82
C ASP A 166 10.55 16.48 -14.12
N ALA A 167 9.48 17.28 -14.24
CA ALA A 167 9.05 17.80 -15.53
C ALA A 167 9.19 19.32 -15.50
N HIS A 168 10.27 19.83 -16.08
CA HIS A 168 10.44 21.23 -16.43
C HIS A 168 9.27 21.70 -17.31
N ALA A 169 8.56 22.76 -16.91
CA ALA A 169 8.43 24.03 -17.65
C ALA A 169 7.18 24.86 -17.27
N SER A 170 7.46 26.16 -17.11
CA SER A 170 6.61 27.37 -17.11
C SER A 170 5.53 27.55 -16.05
N GLU A 171 5.87 28.34 -15.04
CA GLU A 171 4.96 29.12 -14.21
C GLU A 171 4.16 30.11 -15.07
N GLY A 172 2.84 30.02 -14.99
CA GLY A 172 1.89 31.03 -15.44
C GLY A 172 1.06 31.48 -14.24
N ASN A 173 1.16 32.77 -13.94
CA ASN A 173 0.62 33.50 -12.80
C ASN A 173 -0.85 33.18 -12.46
N ALA A 174 -1.16 32.93 -11.18
CA ALA A 174 -2.51 32.78 -10.65
C ALA A 174 -2.74 33.78 -9.51
N ASP A 175 -2.97 35.04 -9.88
CA ASP A 175 -3.69 35.99 -9.04
C ASP A 175 -5.17 35.99 -9.43
N ASP A 176 -6.01 36.27 -8.44
CA ASP A 176 -7.46 36.55 -8.49
C ASP A 176 -8.42 35.38 -8.74
N ARG A 177 -8.93 34.82 -7.63
CA ARG A 177 -10.34 34.95 -7.21
C ARG A 177 -10.59 34.19 -5.89
N ALA A 178 -10.55 34.94 -4.80
CA ALA A 178 -11.27 34.61 -3.58
C ALA A 178 -12.76 34.99 -3.73
N ASN A 179 -13.58 34.36 -2.89
CA ASN A 179 -15.03 34.49 -2.71
C ASN A 179 -15.91 33.69 -3.68
N ASP A 180 -16.34 32.52 -3.21
CA ASP A 180 -17.75 32.30 -2.82
C ASP A 180 -17.83 31.00 -2.01
N ALA A 181 -17.46 31.09 -0.73
CA ALA A 181 -17.63 30.03 0.26
C ALA A 181 -18.93 30.30 1.02
N ASP A 182 -20.08 29.97 0.43
CA ASP A 182 -21.35 29.84 1.15
C ASP A 182 -22.42 29.19 0.25
N ALA A 183 -22.33 27.86 0.09
CA ALA A 183 -23.46 26.94 -0.13
C ALA A 183 -22.93 25.51 -0.37
N LEU A 184 -23.04 24.63 0.62
CA LEU A 184 -22.88 23.19 0.40
C LEU A 184 -24.10 22.67 -0.38
N PRO A 185 -23.94 22.06 -1.56
CA PRO A 185 -25.07 21.58 -2.34
C PRO A 185 -25.77 20.40 -1.64
N SER A 186 -27.10 20.50 -1.55
CA SER A 186 -28.00 19.49 -1.03
C SER A 186 -28.05 18.24 -1.91
N ALA A 187 -27.91 17.06 -1.30
CA ALA A 187 -28.49 15.74 -1.64
C ALA A 187 -28.84 15.39 -3.13
N GLY A 188 -28.04 15.85 -4.09
CA GLY A 188 -27.77 15.20 -5.36
C GLY A 188 -26.27 14.93 -5.35
N ALA A 189 -25.88 13.72 -4.94
CA ALA A 189 -24.51 13.41 -4.57
C ALA A 189 -23.57 13.62 -5.75
N ILE A 190 -22.65 14.58 -5.61
CA ILE A 190 -21.57 14.79 -6.57
C ILE A 190 -20.84 13.45 -6.73
N ARG A 191 -20.89 12.85 -7.92
CA ARG A 191 -20.23 11.56 -8.15
C ARG A 191 -18.74 11.83 -8.33
N THR A 192 -17.92 11.16 -7.54
CA THR A 192 -16.47 11.27 -7.66
C THR A 192 -15.92 10.23 -8.63
N GLY A 193 -14.69 10.42 -9.09
CA GLY A 193 -14.01 9.38 -9.85
C GLY A 193 -13.79 8.09 -9.04
N ALA A 194 -13.58 8.21 -7.73
CA ALA A 194 -13.58 7.09 -6.79
C ALA A 194 -14.89 6.29 -6.80
N ASP A 195 -16.05 6.96 -6.79
CA ASP A 195 -17.35 6.27 -6.87
C ASP A 195 -17.50 5.49 -8.17
N ARG A 196 -17.15 6.11 -9.30
CA ARG A 196 -17.21 5.48 -10.62
C ARG A 196 -16.26 4.27 -10.70
N PHE A 197 -15.06 4.36 -10.13
CA PHE A 197 -14.12 3.25 -10.11
C PHE A 197 -14.62 2.10 -9.23
N LEU A 198 -15.16 2.40 -8.05
CA LEU A 198 -15.72 1.38 -7.16
C LEU A 198 -16.99 0.74 -7.74
N ASP A 199 -17.82 1.49 -8.48
CA ASP A 199 -18.96 0.93 -9.21
C ASP A 199 -18.52 -0.14 -10.21
N PHE A 200 -17.44 0.12 -10.94
CA PHE A 200 -16.85 -0.86 -11.85
C PHE A 200 -16.35 -2.10 -11.09
N VAL A 201 -15.65 -1.89 -9.98
CA VAL A 201 -15.11 -3.01 -9.19
C VAL A 201 -16.23 -3.91 -8.67
N GLU A 202 -17.28 -3.32 -8.12
CA GLU A 202 -18.40 -4.00 -7.50
C GLU A 202 -19.35 -4.65 -8.51
N HIS A 203 -19.76 -3.91 -9.55
CA HIS A 203 -20.85 -4.35 -10.43
C HIS A 203 -20.39 -5.06 -11.70
N ASP A 204 -19.14 -4.84 -12.14
CA ASP A 204 -18.62 -5.44 -13.37
C ASP A 204 -17.52 -6.46 -13.08
N LEU A 205 -16.48 -6.05 -12.34
CA LEU A 205 -15.28 -6.87 -12.16
C LEU A 205 -15.52 -8.09 -11.26
N GLN A 206 -16.07 -7.89 -10.06
CA GLN A 206 -16.30 -8.98 -9.10
C GLN A 206 -17.21 -10.08 -9.70
N PRO A 207 -18.36 -9.75 -10.34
CA PRO A 207 -19.18 -10.74 -11.02
C PRO A 207 -18.46 -11.44 -12.18
N TRP A 208 -17.70 -10.69 -12.99
CA TRP A 208 -16.93 -11.28 -14.09
C TRP A 208 -15.89 -12.29 -13.59
N LEU A 209 -15.13 -11.96 -12.53
CA LEU A 209 -14.14 -12.85 -11.92
C LEU A 209 -14.76 -14.13 -11.38
N ALA A 210 -15.91 -14.03 -10.71
CA ALA A 210 -16.65 -15.19 -10.21
C ALA A 210 -17.10 -16.14 -11.34
N GLY A 211 -17.26 -15.63 -12.58
CA GLY A 211 -17.49 -16.44 -13.77
C GLY A 211 -16.22 -17.07 -14.38
N GLN A 212 -15.01 -16.62 -14.00
CA GLN A 212 -13.74 -17.15 -14.52
C GLN A 212 -13.12 -18.22 -13.64
N PHE A 213 -13.26 -18.12 -12.32
CA PHE A 213 -12.75 -19.08 -11.34
C PHE A 213 -13.57 -19.04 -10.05
N ALA A 214 -13.46 -20.09 -9.22
CA ALA A 214 -14.16 -20.14 -7.94
C ALA A 214 -13.61 -19.09 -6.97
N VAL A 215 -14.45 -18.14 -6.59
CA VAL A 215 -14.14 -17.03 -5.67
C VAL A 215 -14.88 -17.23 -4.35
N ASP A 216 -14.18 -17.18 -3.22
CA ASP A 216 -14.82 -17.07 -1.91
C ASP A 216 -15.25 -15.61 -1.70
N ALA A 217 -16.54 -15.34 -1.90
CA ALA A 217 -17.13 -14.02 -1.77
C ALA A 217 -16.98 -13.43 -0.35
N ARG A 218 -16.72 -14.26 0.65
CA ARG A 218 -16.56 -13.83 2.04
C ARG A 218 -15.12 -13.52 2.40
N ARG A 219 -14.15 -13.86 1.53
CA ARG A 219 -12.72 -13.63 1.77
C ARG A 219 -12.10 -12.75 0.70
N GLN A 220 -12.68 -11.57 0.53
CA GLN A 220 -12.17 -10.55 -0.39
C GLN A 220 -11.47 -9.41 0.36
N THR A 221 -10.25 -9.11 -0.07
CA THR A 221 -9.37 -8.10 0.53
C THR A 221 -9.03 -7.01 -0.48
N LEU A 222 -9.14 -5.73 -0.12
CA LEU A 222 -8.68 -4.61 -0.92
C LEU A 222 -7.36 -4.05 -0.36
N PHE A 223 -6.35 -3.93 -1.21
CA PHE A 223 -5.08 -3.28 -0.91
C PHE A 223 -4.87 -2.06 -1.79
N GLY A 224 -4.41 -0.97 -1.19
CA GLY A 224 -3.97 0.22 -1.92
C GLY A 224 -2.88 0.99 -1.18
N HIS A 225 -2.00 1.63 -1.95
CA HIS A 225 -0.92 2.48 -1.44
C HIS A 225 -1.12 3.95 -1.83
N SER A 226 -0.78 4.89 -0.95
CA SER A 226 -0.84 6.33 -1.23
C SER A 226 -2.27 6.77 -1.64
N TYR A 227 -2.50 7.23 -2.87
CA TYR A 227 -3.88 7.46 -3.37
C TYR A 227 -4.71 6.18 -3.44
N GLY A 228 -4.11 5.04 -3.77
CA GLY A 228 -4.81 3.75 -3.64
C GLY A 228 -5.21 3.48 -2.19
N GLY A 229 -4.39 3.88 -1.21
CA GLY A 229 -4.73 3.79 0.21
C GLY A 229 -5.89 4.72 0.59
N LEU A 230 -5.93 5.94 0.03
CA LEU A 230 -7.08 6.85 0.15
C LEU A 230 -8.37 6.20 -0.38
N LEU A 231 -8.33 5.63 -1.59
CA LEU A 231 -9.47 4.91 -2.16
C LEU A 231 -9.87 3.70 -1.31
N THR A 232 -8.91 2.95 -0.79
CA THR A 232 -9.17 1.80 0.10
C THR A 232 -9.92 2.24 1.36
N LEU A 233 -9.51 3.34 1.99
CA LEU A 233 -10.24 3.89 3.14
C LEU A 233 -11.63 4.39 2.75
N TYR A 234 -11.74 5.07 1.61
CA TYR A 234 -13.02 5.57 1.10
C TYR A 234 -14.00 4.42 0.81
N ALA A 235 -13.53 3.34 0.18
CA ALA A 235 -14.31 2.13 -0.08
C ALA A 235 -14.79 1.47 1.22
N MET A 236 -13.94 1.43 2.25
CA MET A 236 -14.34 0.93 3.58
C MET A 236 -15.46 1.79 4.17
N LEU A 237 -15.36 3.11 4.11
CA LEU A 237 -16.36 4.01 4.71
C LEU A 237 -17.70 4.04 3.96
N THR A 238 -17.68 3.85 2.64
CA THR A 238 -18.86 4.04 1.79
C THR A 238 -19.48 2.73 1.29
N ARG A 239 -18.72 1.64 1.31
CA ARG A 239 -19.10 0.34 0.73
C ARG A 239 -18.52 -0.85 1.53
N THR A 240 -18.80 -0.89 2.84
CA THR A 240 -18.35 -1.95 3.76
C THR A 240 -18.76 -3.37 3.33
N HIS A 241 -19.76 -3.52 2.46
CA HIS A 241 -20.25 -4.80 1.98
C HIS A 241 -19.41 -5.40 0.83
N VAL A 242 -18.57 -4.60 0.17
CA VAL A 242 -17.84 -5.04 -1.04
C VAL A 242 -16.61 -5.88 -0.69
N PHE A 243 -15.92 -5.56 0.41
CA PHE A 243 -14.78 -6.32 0.90
C PHE A 243 -14.91 -6.58 2.40
N ARG A 244 -14.30 -7.68 2.88
CA ARG A 244 -14.22 -7.97 4.32
C ARG A 244 -12.96 -7.41 4.96
N ARG A 245 -11.91 -7.21 4.18
CA ARG A 245 -10.59 -6.82 4.69
C ARG A 245 -10.04 -5.68 3.84
N TYR A 246 -9.50 -4.68 4.51
CA TYR A 246 -8.93 -3.50 3.87
C TYR A 246 -7.51 -3.31 4.40
N VAL A 247 -6.55 -3.15 3.48
CA VAL A 247 -5.17 -2.85 3.82
C VAL A 247 -4.77 -1.57 3.11
N ALA A 248 -4.76 -0.47 3.85
CA ALA A 248 -4.42 0.86 3.34
C ALA A 248 -2.99 1.21 3.74
N ALA A 249 -2.07 1.14 2.79
CA ALA A 249 -0.66 1.48 2.99
C ALA A 249 -0.43 2.97 2.71
N SER A 250 0.10 3.68 3.70
CA SER A 250 0.40 5.12 3.64
C SER A 250 -0.71 5.94 2.97
N PRO A 251 -1.98 5.81 3.44
CA PRO A 251 -3.13 6.41 2.77
C PRO A 251 -3.02 7.93 2.76
N SER A 252 -3.29 8.56 1.61
CA SER A 252 -3.20 10.03 1.47
C SER A 252 -4.39 10.77 2.09
N ILE A 253 -4.57 10.62 3.42
CA ILE A 253 -5.67 11.25 4.19
C ILE A 253 -5.61 12.77 4.10
N TRP A 254 -4.43 13.36 3.91
CA TRP A 254 -4.21 14.80 3.72
C TRP A 254 -4.80 15.36 2.43
N TRP A 255 -5.13 14.52 1.45
CA TRP A 255 -5.58 14.94 0.13
C TRP A 255 -6.87 15.78 0.21
N GLY A 256 -6.97 16.80 -0.65
CA GLY A 256 -8.18 17.63 -0.79
C GLY A 256 -8.59 18.33 0.51
N ASP A 257 -7.62 18.89 1.24
CA ASP A 257 -7.83 19.47 2.58
C ASP A 257 -8.52 18.48 3.55
N ARG A 258 -8.00 17.25 3.58
CA ARG A 258 -8.56 16.14 4.38
C ARG A 258 -10.01 15.79 4.00
N ALA A 259 -10.34 15.81 2.72
CA ALA A 259 -11.67 15.49 2.18
C ALA A 259 -12.25 14.14 2.65
N LEU A 260 -11.42 13.18 3.07
CA LEU A 260 -11.87 11.88 3.60
C LEU A 260 -12.48 11.99 5.02
N VAL A 261 -12.08 12.98 5.82
CA VAL A 261 -12.47 13.10 7.24
C VAL A 261 -13.98 13.24 7.43
N PRO A 262 -14.70 14.08 6.67
CA PRO A 262 -16.16 14.15 6.77
C PRO A 262 -16.87 12.81 6.51
N PHE A 263 -16.33 11.96 5.63
CA PHE A 263 -16.88 10.62 5.39
C PHE A 263 -16.66 9.70 6.60
N ARG A 264 -15.49 9.78 7.24
CA ARG A 264 -15.18 9.05 8.48
C ARG A 264 -16.17 9.44 9.58
N ASP A 265 -16.34 10.73 9.81
CA ASP A 265 -17.17 11.24 10.91
C ASP A 265 -18.63 10.84 10.71
N ARG A 266 -19.16 11.05 9.49
CA ARG A 266 -20.51 10.61 9.12
C ARG A 266 -20.70 9.09 9.23
N PHE A 267 -19.69 8.30 8.88
CA PHE A 267 -19.75 6.85 9.00
C PHE A 267 -19.89 6.42 10.47
N VAL A 268 -19.07 6.99 11.36
CA VAL A 268 -19.09 6.70 12.80
C VAL A 268 -20.40 7.17 13.44
N GLU A 269 -20.90 8.35 13.07
CA GLU A 269 -22.19 8.87 13.56
C GLU A 269 -23.37 7.98 13.18
N ARG A 270 -23.34 7.37 11.99
CA ARG A 270 -24.46 6.59 11.46
C ARG A 270 -24.36 5.09 11.74
N THR A 271 -23.17 4.60 12.06
CA THR A 271 -22.88 3.16 12.13
C THR A 271 -22.41 2.78 13.51
N ALA A 272 -23.35 2.41 14.39
CA ALA A 272 -23.01 1.92 15.72
C ALA A 272 -22.41 0.50 15.70
N ALA A 273 -22.80 -0.32 14.72
CA ALA A 273 -22.30 -1.67 14.53
C ALA A 273 -22.40 -2.10 13.06
N LEU A 274 -21.48 -2.96 12.62
CA LEU A 274 -21.53 -3.65 11.33
C LEU A 274 -22.18 -5.03 11.48
N ASP A 275 -23.07 -5.38 10.56
CA ASP A 275 -23.73 -6.68 10.53
C ASP A 275 -22.75 -7.83 10.25
N THR A 276 -21.70 -7.54 9.50
CA THR A 276 -20.59 -8.46 9.27
C THR A 276 -19.28 -7.81 9.67
N PRO A 277 -18.39 -8.53 10.39
CA PRO A 277 -17.09 -7.99 10.75
C PRO A 277 -16.27 -7.53 9.54
N VAL A 278 -15.58 -6.40 9.71
CA VAL A 278 -14.64 -5.83 8.74
C VAL A 278 -13.30 -5.60 9.41
N ASP A 279 -12.22 -6.03 8.76
CA ASP A 279 -10.86 -5.79 9.22
C ASP A 279 -10.23 -4.63 8.44
N LEU A 280 -9.64 -3.67 9.14
CA LEU A 280 -8.85 -2.58 8.57
C LEU A 280 -7.44 -2.59 9.15
N LEU A 281 -6.44 -2.77 8.29
CA LEU A 281 -5.05 -2.47 8.62
C LEU A 281 -4.62 -1.21 7.87
N VAL A 282 -4.22 -0.19 8.62
CA VAL A 282 -3.49 0.97 8.08
C VAL A 282 -2.02 0.80 8.40
N THR A 283 -1.15 0.84 7.39
CA THR A 283 0.30 0.84 7.59
C THR A 283 0.88 2.20 7.20
N VAL A 284 1.92 2.63 7.90
CA VAL A 284 2.71 3.83 7.56
C VAL A 284 4.17 3.59 7.89
N GLY A 285 5.08 4.16 7.12
CA GLY A 285 6.52 4.15 7.40
C GLY A 285 6.88 5.17 8.47
N SER A 286 7.78 4.82 9.39
CA SER A 286 8.18 5.74 10.46
C SER A 286 8.89 6.99 9.94
N LEU A 287 9.47 6.94 8.74
CA LEU A 287 10.18 8.06 8.13
C LEU A 287 9.26 8.97 7.29
N GLU A 288 7.96 8.67 7.23
CA GLU A 288 6.99 9.51 6.50
C GLU A 288 6.64 10.80 7.25
N GLU A 289 6.99 10.90 8.53
CA GLU A 289 6.76 12.09 9.36
C GLU A 289 7.90 12.25 10.37
N GLY A 290 8.40 13.47 10.55
CA GLY A 290 9.44 13.80 11.53
C GLY A 290 10.87 13.42 11.12
N ALA A 291 11.07 12.66 10.04
CA ALA A 291 12.40 12.40 9.50
C ALA A 291 12.97 13.66 8.81
N PRO A 292 14.28 13.96 8.96
CA PRO A 292 14.90 15.04 8.20
C PRO A 292 14.83 14.78 6.69
N ASN A 293 14.47 15.80 5.92
CA ASN A 293 14.55 15.75 4.45
C ASN A 293 15.55 16.82 3.99
N PRO A 294 16.59 16.46 3.21
CA PRO A 294 17.59 17.43 2.75
C PRO A 294 17.02 18.47 1.78
N ASP A 295 15.93 18.15 1.09
CA ASP A 295 15.20 19.08 0.23
C ASP A 295 14.15 19.87 1.07
N PRO A 296 14.27 21.21 1.17
CA PRO A 296 13.37 22.03 1.98
C PRO A 296 11.90 21.99 1.54
N GLU A 297 11.63 21.89 0.24
CA GLU A 297 10.26 21.82 -0.28
C GLU A 297 9.64 20.48 0.08
N ARG A 298 10.41 19.39 -0.04
CA ARG A 298 9.97 18.06 0.41
C ARG A 298 9.78 17.99 1.91
N ALA A 299 10.65 18.63 2.69
CA ALA A 299 10.50 18.73 4.14
C ALA A 299 9.16 19.42 4.51
N ARG A 300 8.86 20.57 3.87
CA ARG A 300 7.59 21.28 4.06
C ARG A 300 6.39 20.41 3.70
N ARG A 301 6.41 19.74 2.55
CA ARG A 301 5.32 18.84 2.13
C ARG A 301 5.15 17.67 3.10
N GLN A 302 6.24 17.05 3.56
CA GLN A 302 6.19 15.95 4.51
C GLN A 302 5.55 16.39 5.84
N GLN A 303 5.94 17.56 6.36
CA GLN A 303 5.36 18.14 7.57
C GLN A 303 3.87 18.49 7.39
N ALA A 304 3.47 18.99 6.22
CA ALA A 304 2.08 19.31 5.92
C ALA A 304 1.19 18.07 5.81
N ARG A 305 1.71 16.98 5.22
CA ARG A 305 0.97 15.72 5.01
C ARG A 305 0.64 14.98 6.30
N LYS A 306 1.44 15.14 7.36
CA LYS A 306 1.20 14.56 8.70
C LYS A 306 0.83 13.06 8.60
N GLN A 307 1.60 12.30 7.84
CA GLN A 307 1.19 10.99 7.35
C GLN A 307 0.96 9.98 8.49
N VAL A 308 1.84 9.96 9.49
CA VAL A 308 1.78 9.02 10.62
C VAL A 308 0.70 9.44 11.61
N SER A 309 0.66 10.73 11.95
CA SER A 309 -0.35 11.26 12.87
C SER A 309 -1.76 11.16 12.29
N SER A 310 -1.96 11.48 11.02
CA SER A 310 -3.27 11.35 10.34
C SER A 310 -3.75 9.90 10.26
N ALA A 311 -2.86 8.93 10.00
CA ALA A 311 -3.21 7.51 9.99
C ALA A 311 -3.67 7.01 11.36
N ARG A 312 -2.96 7.38 12.43
CA ARG A 312 -3.34 7.04 13.81
C ARG A 312 -4.67 7.67 14.20
N GLU A 313 -4.86 8.95 13.87
CA GLU A 313 -6.09 9.69 14.15
C GLU A 313 -7.29 9.07 13.43
N PHE A 314 -7.12 8.69 12.15
CA PHE A 314 -8.16 8.02 11.37
C PHE A 314 -8.58 6.70 12.01
N VAL A 315 -7.61 5.82 12.32
CA VAL A 315 -7.89 4.52 12.94
C VAL A 315 -8.56 4.69 14.30
N HIS A 316 -8.08 5.61 15.12
CA HIS A 316 -8.71 5.90 16.41
C HIS A 316 -10.16 6.38 16.25
N GLY A 317 -10.42 7.25 15.26
CA GLY A 317 -11.75 7.78 15.00
C GLY A 317 -12.80 6.71 14.65
N VAL A 318 -12.40 5.60 14.02
CA VAL A 318 -13.33 4.53 13.62
C VAL A 318 -13.47 3.40 14.64
N GLN A 319 -12.63 3.36 15.68
CA GLN A 319 -12.68 2.34 16.76
C GLN A 319 -14.02 2.20 17.49
N PRO A 320 -14.87 3.24 17.65
CA PRO A 320 -16.17 3.09 18.29
C PRO A 320 -17.16 2.18 17.55
N VAL A 321 -16.96 1.92 16.25
CA VAL A 321 -17.89 1.11 15.44
C VAL A 321 -17.72 -0.37 15.77
N ARG A 322 -18.74 -1.00 16.35
CA ARG A 322 -18.68 -2.43 16.70
C ARG A 322 -18.62 -3.29 15.44
N GLY A 323 -17.79 -4.32 15.44
CA GLY A 323 -17.56 -5.17 14.26
C GLY A 323 -16.57 -4.59 13.25
N LEU A 324 -16.04 -3.38 13.46
CA LEU A 324 -14.89 -2.87 12.72
C LEU A 324 -13.60 -3.07 13.54
N HIS A 325 -12.72 -3.95 13.06
CA HIS A 325 -11.43 -4.22 13.68
C HIS A 325 -10.35 -3.41 12.98
N ALA A 326 -10.01 -2.24 13.53
CA ALA A 326 -9.05 -1.31 12.93
C ALA A 326 -7.72 -1.25 13.70
N GLU A 327 -6.60 -1.46 13.00
CA GLU A 327 -5.23 -1.34 13.52
C GLU A 327 -4.42 -0.33 12.66
N CYS A 328 -3.64 0.52 13.33
CA CYS A 328 -2.60 1.33 12.69
C CYS A 328 -1.23 0.78 13.06
N ARG A 329 -0.43 0.38 12.06
CA ARG A 329 0.93 -0.13 12.26
C ARG A 329 1.97 0.81 11.65
N VAL A 330 2.84 1.33 12.49
CA VAL A 330 4.02 2.10 12.05
C VAL A 330 5.17 1.14 11.81
N ILE A 331 5.69 1.10 10.59
CA ILE A 331 6.78 0.21 10.18
C ILE A 331 8.09 0.97 10.29
N ALA A 332 8.93 0.55 11.22
CA ALA A 332 10.18 1.23 11.55
C ALA A 332 11.17 1.20 10.38
N GLY A 333 11.82 2.32 10.11
CA GLY A 333 12.85 2.45 9.08
C GLY A 333 12.32 2.61 7.65
N GLU A 334 11.00 2.54 7.44
CA GLU A 334 10.40 2.67 6.12
C GLU A 334 10.01 4.13 5.81
N ASP A 335 10.17 4.52 4.54
CA ASP A 335 9.64 5.76 3.97
C ASP A 335 8.38 5.50 3.12
N HIS A 336 7.89 6.53 2.44
CA HIS A 336 6.66 6.43 1.64
C HIS A 336 6.72 5.38 0.52
N GLY A 337 7.89 5.18 -0.09
CA GLY A 337 8.07 4.22 -1.18
C GLY A 337 8.38 2.82 -0.64
N SER A 338 9.28 2.71 0.33
CA SER A 338 9.78 1.42 0.80
C SER A 338 8.73 0.64 1.61
N VAL A 339 7.81 1.33 2.29
CA VAL A 339 6.73 0.73 3.10
C VAL A 339 5.77 -0.16 2.31
N VAL A 340 5.70 -0.03 0.98
CA VAL A 340 4.84 -0.86 0.12
C VAL A 340 5.15 -2.34 0.27
N LEU A 341 6.44 -2.71 0.31
CA LEU A 341 6.89 -4.09 0.38
C LEU A 341 6.41 -4.81 1.67
N PRO A 342 6.70 -4.31 2.89
CA PRO A 342 6.22 -4.96 4.11
C PRO A 342 4.68 -4.89 4.21
N SER A 343 4.04 -3.84 3.69
CA SER A 343 2.58 -3.73 3.68
C SER A 343 1.92 -4.77 2.77
N ALA A 344 2.50 -5.02 1.58
CA ALA A 344 2.03 -6.06 0.67
C ALA A 344 2.18 -7.47 1.28
N ALA A 345 3.28 -7.73 1.99
CA ALA A 345 3.48 -9.00 2.69
C ALA A 345 2.45 -9.20 3.82
N LEU A 346 2.10 -8.14 4.55
CA LEU A 346 1.03 -8.17 5.54
C LEU A 346 -0.32 -8.42 4.89
N ALA A 347 -0.62 -7.77 3.76
CA ALA A 347 -1.87 -7.94 3.03
C ALA A 347 -2.08 -9.37 2.52
N VAL A 348 -1.05 -10.00 1.94
CA VAL A 348 -1.12 -11.42 1.53
C VAL A 348 -1.44 -12.31 2.74
N ARG A 349 -0.77 -12.12 3.88
CA ARG A 349 -1.03 -12.88 5.10
C ARG A 349 -2.45 -12.67 5.64
N ILE A 350 -2.96 -11.44 5.59
CA ILE A 350 -4.33 -11.09 6.02
C ILE A 350 -5.36 -11.71 5.09
N ALA A 351 -5.15 -11.67 3.77
CA ALA A 351 -6.03 -12.33 2.81
C ALA A 351 -6.03 -13.86 2.99
N SER A 352 -4.87 -14.44 3.35
CA SER A 352 -4.76 -15.86 3.65
C SER A 352 -5.36 -16.28 4.99
N ALA A 353 -5.65 -15.36 5.91
CA ALA A 353 -6.21 -15.73 7.20
C ALA A 353 -7.63 -16.33 7.02
N PRO A 354 -7.97 -17.41 7.76
CA PRO A 354 -9.34 -17.90 7.80
C PRO A 354 -10.28 -16.82 8.37
N GLU A 355 -11.59 -16.99 8.18
CA GLU A 355 -12.55 -16.14 8.89
C GLU A 355 -12.39 -16.36 10.41
N THR A 356 -12.35 -15.27 11.16
CA THR A 356 -12.43 -15.33 12.62
C THR A 356 -13.82 -15.83 12.98
N SER A 357 -13.90 -17.08 13.44
CA SER A 357 -15.12 -17.65 14.01
C SER A 357 -15.58 -16.77 15.18
N THR A 358 -16.72 -16.12 15.03
CA THR A 358 -17.47 -15.45 16.10
C THR A 358 -18.12 -16.51 17.00
N ALA A 359 -17.33 -17.35 17.67
CA ALA A 359 -17.84 -18.07 18.81
C ALA A 359 -17.93 -17.08 19.99
N PRO A 360 -19.10 -16.83 20.59
CA PRO A 360 -19.16 -16.06 21.81
C PRO A 360 -18.32 -16.78 22.85
N ALA A 361 -17.46 -16.05 23.55
CA ALA A 361 -16.81 -16.55 24.75
C ALA A 361 -17.95 -16.95 25.71
N THR A 362 -18.31 -18.23 25.72
CA THR A 362 -19.19 -18.81 26.71
C THR A 362 -18.50 -18.56 28.04
N ALA A 363 -19.07 -17.62 28.80
CA ALA A 363 -18.75 -17.44 30.20
C ALA A 363 -18.72 -18.84 30.82
N ALA A 364 -17.55 -19.25 31.31
CA ALA A 364 -17.44 -20.41 32.15
C ALA A 364 -18.35 -20.13 33.36
N SER A 365 -19.53 -20.73 33.32
CA SER A 365 -20.37 -20.90 34.49
C SER A 365 -19.57 -21.76 35.45
N ASP A 366 -18.91 -21.11 36.41
CA ASP A 366 -18.34 -21.79 37.55
C ASP A 366 -19.51 -22.21 38.45
N GLY A 367 -20.05 -23.38 38.10
CA GLY A 367 -21.12 -24.07 38.79
C GLY A 367 -20.54 -25.23 39.59
N SER A 368 -20.19 -24.95 40.84
CA SER A 368 -20.27 -25.86 42.00
C SER A 368 -19.33 -27.08 42.05
N ARG A 369 -18.53 -27.16 43.11
CA ARG A 369 -18.69 -28.07 44.29
C ARG A 369 -17.36 -28.28 44.99
N GLY A 370 -17.38 -28.18 46.32
CA GLY A 370 -16.28 -28.54 47.23
C GLY A 370 -16.42 -27.83 48.56
#